data_AF-A0A9X4AGN9-F1
#
_entry.id   AF-A0A9X4AGN9-F1
#
_cell.length_a   1.000
_cell.length_b   1.000
_cell.length_c   1.000
_cell.angle_alpha   90.00
_cell.angle_beta   90.00
_cell.angle_gamma   90.00
#
_symmetry.space_group_name_H-M   'P 1'
#
loop_
_entity.id
_entity.type
_entity.pdbx_description
1 polymer ?
#
loop_
_entity_poly.entity_id
_entity_poly.type
_entity_poly.pdbx_seq_one_letter_code
_entity_poly.pdbx_strand_id
1 'polypeptide(L)'
;MKQRIMMIAFLLLIVGLAACSNDKSETTAPEQESDSANTEESNDEQQQATADQEQQQADIEEIISSNQVDEEEVVATVNGKEVAGSKYNLMLQQTISTLQQYGQDPSDEDLVKEQTMNAVISQEILAQELENKGIEAKEADINDQVEKFKGNFETDKQYKDYLAQLNLSESELLEQVAYDIKIQQYIDTEMESVEVSDQDVEDYYEQLSSQGGEVPELSEVESQIREQLASQQKSTKLNEKIKELKEEAEIETLI
;
A
#
# COMPACT_ATOMS: atom_id res chain seq x y z
N MET A 1 26.08 -12.06 10.28
CA MET A 1 25.40 -13.11 9.50
C MET A 1 24.48 -12.42 8.52
N LYS A 2 24.71 -12.57 7.21
CA LYS A 2 23.99 -11.84 6.16
C LYS A 2 22.61 -12.48 5.98
N GLN A 3 21.54 -11.75 6.30
CA GLN A 3 20.18 -12.17 5.99
C GLN A 3 19.97 -12.06 4.48
N ARG A 4 19.58 -13.18 3.86
CA ARG A 4 19.17 -13.22 2.46
C ARG A 4 17.69 -12.87 2.41
N ILE A 5 17.40 -11.78 1.72
CA ILE A 5 16.05 -11.35 1.36
C ILE A 5 15.40 -12.47 0.55
N MET A 6 14.28 -12.96 1.07
CA MET A 6 13.46 -14.02 0.50
C MET A 6 12.66 -13.42 -0.68
N MET A 7 13.18 -13.58 -1.90
CA MET A 7 12.39 -13.40 -3.11
C MET A 7 11.30 -14.48 -3.14
N ILE A 8 10.05 -14.08 -2.96
CA ILE A 8 8.88 -14.90 -3.30
C ILE A 8 8.86 -15.00 -4.82
N ALA A 9 9.40 -16.11 -5.33
CA ALA A 9 9.31 -16.49 -6.72
C ALA A 9 7.88 -16.95 -7.01
N PHE A 10 7.13 -16.14 -7.77
CA PHE A 10 5.84 -16.53 -8.32
C PHE A 10 6.05 -17.69 -9.30
N LEU A 11 5.76 -18.90 -8.85
CA LEU A 11 5.97 -20.14 -9.61
C LEU A 11 4.80 -20.33 -10.58
N LEU A 12 4.86 -19.63 -11.72
CA LEU A 12 3.93 -19.81 -12.84
C LEU A 12 4.10 -21.22 -13.42
N LEU A 13 3.16 -22.09 -13.04
CA LEU A 13 3.02 -23.47 -13.48
C LEU A 13 2.49 -23.48 -14.92
N ILE A 14 3.40 -23.31 -15.89
CA ILE A 14 3.09 -23.45 -17.31
C ILE A 14 2.91 -24.93 -17.63
N VAL A 15 1.68 -25.34 -17.90
CA VAL A 15 1.35 -26.60 -18.56
C VAL A 15 1.89 -26.53 -19.99
N GLY A 16 3.06 -27.12 -20.21
CA GLY A 16 3.70 -27.21 -21.51
C GLY A 16 2.96 -28.20 -22.43
N LEU A 17 2.24 -27.66 -23.42
CA LEU A 17 1.87 -28.40 -24.62
C LEU A 17 3.01 -28.29 -25.64
N ALA A 18 3.68 -29.43 -25.80
CA ALA A 18 4.25 -29.96 -27.03
C ALA A 18 5.45 -29.28 -27.72
N ALA A 19 6.27 -30.20 -28.22
CA ALA A 19 7.05 -30.12 -29.45
C ALA A 19 8.47 -29.51 -29.34
N CYS A 20 9.40 -30.45 -29.14
CA CYS A 20 10.76 -30.49 -29.67
C CYS A 20 11.02 -29.57 -30.88
N SER A 21 12.15 -28.86 -30.83
CA SER A 21 13.02 -28.74 -32.01
C SER A 21 14.49 -28.85 -31.59
N ASN A 22 15.26 -29.46 -32.48
CA ASN A 22 16.37 -30.39 -32.25
C ASN A 22 17.70 -29.84 -32.78
N ASP A 23 18.86 -30.33 -32.32
CA ASP A 23 20.13 -30.19 -33.08
C ASP A 23 20.97 -31.48 -33.10
N LYS A 24 21.40 -31.82 -34.33
CA LYS A 24 22.40 -32.79 -34.84
C LYS A 24 22.19 -34.31 -34.73
N SER A 25 21.83 -34.96 -35.85
CA SER A 25 22.80 -35.42 -36.87
C SER A 25 22.14 -36.06 -38.11
N GLU A 26 22.63 -35.68 -39.30
CA GLU A 26 22.70 -36.39 -40.60
C GLU A 26 21.49 -37.16 -41.16
N THR A 27 20.99 -36.73 -42.34
CA THR A 27 21.03 -37.49 -43.63
C THR A 27 19.94 -37.04 -44.64
N THR A 28 20.41 -36.57 -45.80
CA THR A 28 19.81 -36.47 -47.17
C THR A 28 18.54 -35.65 -47.49
N ALA A 29 18.74 -34.71 -48.43
CA ALA A 29 17.81 -33.86 -49.23
C ALA A 29 16.88 -34.66 -50.19
N PRO A 30 16.00 -34.04 -51.03
CA PRO A 30 15.63 -32.62 -51.30
C PRO A 30 14.10 -32.37 -51.17
N GLU A 31 13.50 -31.18 -51.25
CA GLU A 31 13.37 -30.23 -52.37
C GLU A 31 12.87 -28.86 -51.86
N GLN A 32 13.16 -27.82 -52.64
CA GLN A 32 12.71 -26.45 -52.39
C GLN A 32 11.19 -26.30 -52.57
N GLU A 33 10.56 -25.46 -51.77
CA GLU A 33 9.81 -24.31 -52.28
C GLU A 33 9.61 -23.26 -51.17
N SER A 34 9.63 -22.02 -51.60
CA SER A 34 9.53 -20.77 -50.85
C SER A 34 8.17 -20.57 -50.18
N ASP A 35 8.13 -20.06 -48.95
CA ASP A 35 7.43 -18.79 -48.71
C ASP A 35 7.90 -18.12 -47.41
N SER A 36 8.07 -16.81 -47.49
CA SER A 36 8.45 -15.93 -46.39
C SER A 36 7.20 -15.45 -45.66
N ALA A 37 7.16 -15.57 -44.34
CA ALA A 37 6.62 -14.58 -43.40
C ALA A 37 6.47 -15.21 -42.01
N ASN A 38 7.22 -14.74 -41.02
CA ASN A 38 6.70 -14.10 -39.81
C ASN A 38 7.86 -13.87 -38.83
N THR A 39 8.27 -12.61 -38.65
CA THR A 39 9.20 -12.19 -37.60
C THR A 39 8.74 -10.81 -37.15
N GLU A 40 7.52 -10.71 -36.63
CA GLU A 40 6.96 -9.46 -36.06
C GLU A 40 6.00 -9.76 -34.90
N GLU A 41 6.38 -10.57 -33.89
CA GLU A 41 5.45 -10.90 -32.80
C GLU A 41 6.12 -10.97 -31.41
N SER A 42 7.15 -10.15 -31.15
CA SER A 42 7.76 -10.06 -29.80
C SER A 42 8.23 -8.66 -29.39
N ASN A 43 7.84 -7.60 -30.11
CA ASN A 43 8.12 -6.20 -29.72
C ASN A 43 6.87 -5.42 -29.29
N ASP A 44 5.66 -5.87 -29.66
CA ASP A 44 4.42 -5.12 -29.40
C ASP A 44 3.92 -5.25 -27.95
N GLU A 45 4.02 -6.43 -27.31
CA GLU A 45 3.50 -6.63 -25.94
C GLU A 45 4.29 -5.82 -24.89
N GLN A 46 5.59 -5.62 -25.09
CA GLN A 46 6.46 -4.87 -24.18
C GLN A 46 6.32 -3.35 -24.37
N GLN A 47 6.00 -2.89 -25.59
CA GLN A 47 5.66 -1.48 -25.87
C GLN A 47 4.24 -1.13 -25.41
N GLN A 48 3.29 -2.05 -25.55
CA GLN A 48 1.90 -1.87 -25.13
C GLN A 48 1.77 -1.82 -23.60
N ALA A 49 2.49 -2.67 -22.85
CA ALA A 49 2.50 -2.61 -21.40
C ALA A 49 3.05 -1.28 -20.85
N THR A 50 4.08 -0.70 -21.48
CA THR A 50 4.59 0.64 -21.12
C THR A 50 3.64 1.77 -21.48
N ALA A 51 2.96 1.68 -22.63
CA ALA A 51 1.98 2.70 -23.04
C ALA A 51 0.71 2.67 -22.15
N ASP A 52 0.24 1.48 -21.76
CA ASP A 52 -0.88 1.32 -20.85
C ASP A 52 -0.55 1.82 -19.43
N GLN A 53 0.69 1.63 -18.96
CA GLN A 53 1.16 2.21 -17.69
C GLN A 53 1.28 3.74 -17.74
N GLU A 54 1.82 4.30 -18.83
CA GLU A 54 1.94 5.76 -19.00
C GLU A 54 0.57 6.45 -19.12
N GLN A 55 -0.38 5.83 -19.81
CA GLN A 55 -1.74 6.35 -19.94
C GLN A 55 -2.51 6.23 -18.62
N GLN A 56 -2.39 5.10 -17.91
CA GLN A 56 -2.98 4.94 -16.58
C GLN A 56 -2.39 5.93 -15.56
N GLN A 57 -1.12 6.30 -15.70
CA GLN A 57 -0.49 7.31 -14.85
C GLN A 57 -0.99 8.73 -15.15
N ALA A 58 -1.17 9.07 -16.43
CA ALA A 58 -1.73 10.36 -16.84
C ALA A 58 -3.20 10.54 -16.39
N ASP A 59 -4.02 9.49 -16.52
CA ASP A 59 -5.41 9.49 -16.06
C ASP A 59 -5.49 9.74 -14.53
N ILE A 60 -4.54 9.19 -13.76
CA ILE A 60 -4.49 9.37 -12.31
C ILE A 60 -4.04 10.77 -11.90
N GLU A 61 -3.06 11.34 -12.61
CA GLU A 61 -2.65 12.73 -12.38
C GLU A 61 -3.81 13.70 -12.65
N GLU A 62 -4.60 13.45 -13.70
CA GLU A 62 -5.82 14.22 -13.99
C GLU A 62 -6.87 14.08 -12.88
N ILE A 63 -7.15 12.85 -12.42
CA ILE A 63 -8.08 12.58 -11.31
C ILE A 63 -7.64 13.28 -10.02
N ILE A 64 -6.35 13.20 -9.67
CA ILE A 64 -5.80 13.90 -8.51
C ILE A 64 -6.03 15.40 -8.68
N SER A 65 -5.63 15.97 -9.82
CA SER A 65 -5.75 17.41 -10.06
C SER A 65 -7.21 17.90 -10.06
N SER A 66 -8.17 17.09 -10.50
CA SER A 66 -9.59 17.49 -10.52
C SER A 66 -10.26 17.45 -9.14
N ASN A 67 -9.75 16.60 -8.24
CA ASN A 67 -10.31 16.41 -6.90
C ASN A 67 -9.56 17.18 -5.80
N GLN A 68 -8.39 17.77 -6.10
CA GLN A 68 -7.65 18.62 -5.16
C GLN A 68 -8.40 19.91 -4.82
N VAL A 69 -8.15 20.41 -3.62
CA VAL A 69 -8.64 21.71 -3.12
C VAL A 69 -7.48 22.67 -2.86
N ASP A 70 -7.77 23.94 -2.59
CA ASP A 70 -6.72 24.90 -2.21
C ASP A 70 -6.06 24.49 -0.88
N GLU A 71 -4.73 24.57 -0.78
CA GLU A 71 -3.99 24.10 0.40
C GLU A 71 -4.38 24.81 1.70
N GLU A 72 -4.80 26.08 1.60
CA GLU A 72 -5.21 26.93 2.72
C GLU A 72 -6.73 26.90 2.98
N GLU A 73 -7.52 26.28 2.09
CA GLU A 73 -8.96 26.13 2.27
C GLU A 73 -9.27 25.25 3.49
N VAL A 74 -10.26 25.64 4.29
CA VAL A 74 -10.74 24.82 5.39
C VAL A 74 -11.75 23.82 4.84
N VAL A 75 -11.40 22.53 4.86
CA VAL A 75 -12.25 21.46 4.30
C VAL A 75 -13.22 20.88 5.31
N ALA A 76 -12.87 20.95 6.59
CA ALA A 76 -13.69 20.48 7.69
C ALA A 76 -13.28 21.17 9.00
N THR A 77 -14.16 21.10 10.00
CA THR A 77 -13.80 21.32 11.40
C THR A 77 -14.08 20.08 12.23
N VAL A 78 -13.18 19.77 13.17
CA VAL A 78 -13.31 18.64 14.10
C VAL A 78 -13.06 19.16 15.51
N ASN A 79 -14.08 19.12 16.37
CA ASN A 79 -14.07 19.69 17.71
C ASN A 79 -13.63 21.18 17.72
N GLY A 80 -14.08 21.93 16.71
CA GLY A 80 -13.74 23.34 16.53
C GLY A 80 -12.32 23.62 16.01
N LYS A 81 -11.53 22.59 15.71
CA LYS A 81 -10.23 22.74 15.04
C LYS A 81 -10.40 22.61 13.53
N GLU A 82 -9.90 23.59 12.80
CA GLU A 82 -9.91 23.62 11.34
C GLU A 82 -8.97 22.56 10.75
N VAL A 83 -9.41 21.93 9.66
CA VAL A 83 -8.62 21.01 8.86
C VAL A 83 -8.37 21.64 7.50
N ALA A 84 -7.09 21.83 7.17
CA ALA A 84 -6.65 22.49 5.94
C ALA A 84 -6.70 21.56 4.72
N GLY A 85 -6.87 22.15 3.54
CA GLY A 85 -6.92 21.46 2.25
C GLY A 85 -5.62 20.75 1.90
N SER A 86 -4.47 21.21 2.38
CA SER A 86 -3.19 20.47 2.29
C SER A 86 -3.28 19.06 2.87
N LYS A 87 -3.92 18.88 4.04
CA LYS A 87 -4.13 17.54 4.64
C LYS A 87 -5.09 16.69 3.81
N TYR A 88 -6.10 17.31 3.21
CA TYR A 88 -6.99 16.63 2.28
C TYR A 88 -6.27 16.15 1.02
N ASN A 89 -5.49 17.03 0.38
CA ASN A 89 -4.74 16.72 -0.82
C ASN A 89 -3.71 15.60 -0.60
N LEU A 90 -3.09 15.55 0.59
CA LEU A 90 -2.21 14.45 0.98
C LEU A 90 -2.97 13.12 1.09
N MET A 91 -4.14 13.12 1.75
CA MET A 91 -4.98 11.92 1.86
C MET A 91 -5.60 11.49 0.53
N LEU A 92 -5.91 12.43 -0.36
CA LEU A 92 -6.51 12.16 -1.67
C LEU A 92 -5.66 11.20 -2.50
N GLN A 93 -4.34 11.43 -2.51
CA GLN A 93 -3.40 10.57 -3.23
C GLN A 93 -3.38 9.14 -2.66
N GLN A 94 -3.47 9.01 -1.34
CA GLN A 94 -3.55 7.70 -0.67
C GLN A 94 -4.89 7.00 -0.95
N THR A 95 -5.99 7.75 -0.95
CA THR A 95 -7.33 7.25 -1.28
C THR A 95 -7.34 6.67 -2.70
N ILE A 96 -6.85 7.42 -3.69
CA ILE A 96 -6.83 6.97 -5.09
C ILE A 96 -5.98 5.70 -5.23
N SER A 97 -4.79 5.68 -4.62
CA SER A 97 -3.93 4.48 -4.61
C SER A 97 -4.64 3.27 -3.99
N THR A 98 -5.39 3.49 -2.92
CA THR A 98 -6.17 2.45 -2.23
C THR A 98 -7.31 1.94 -3.11
N LEU A 99 -8.09 2.84 -3.71
CA LEU A 99 -9.18 2.47 -4.64
C LEU A 99 -8.66 1.58 -5.77
N GLN A 100 -7.54 1.97 -6.39
CA GLN A 100 -6.91 1.18 -7.44
C GLN A 100 -6.49 -0.21 -6.96
N GLN A 101 -5.87 -0.30 -5.77
CA GLN A 101 -5.43 -1.58 -5.20
C GLN A 101 -6.62 -2.53 -4.97
N TYR A 102 -7.78 -2.01 -4.59
CA TYR A 102 -9.00 -2.79 -4.41
C TYR A 102 -9.84 -2.95 -5.68
N GLY A 103 -9.36 -2.46 -6.83
CA GLY A 103 -10.06 -2.52 -8.12
C GLY A 103 -11.34 -1.68 -8.15
N GLN A 104 -11.45 -0.67 -7.30
CA GLN A 104 -12.50 0.32 -7.32
C GLN A 104 -12.16 1.44 -8.32
N ASP A 105 -13.19 2.09 -8.86
CA ASP A 105 -13.03 3.13 -9.88
C ASP A 105 -12.61 4.47 -9.23
N PRO A 106 -11.38 4.96 -9.47
CA PRO A 106 -10.93 6.24 -8.94
C PRO A 106 -11.49 7.44 -9.72
N SER A 107 -12.22 7.25 -10.82
CA SER A 107 -12.86 8.35 -11.57
C SER A 107 -14.22 8.77 -11.02
N ASP A 108 -14.77 8.02 -10.07
CA ASP A 108 -15.96 8.39 -9.31
C ASP A 108 -15.59 9.47 -8.27
N GLU A 109 -15.75 10.74 -8.65
CA GLU A 109 -15.39 11.90 -7.82
C GLU A 109 -16.13 11.90 -6.46
N ASP A 110 -17.39 11.47 -6.43
CA ASP A 110 -18.17 11.43 -5.18
C ASP A 110 -17.59 10.38 -4.23
N LEU A 111 -17.25 9.19 -4.76
CA LEU A 111 -16.59 8.13 -3.98
C LEU A 111 -15.22 8.58 -3.45
N VAL A 112 -14.39 9.17 -4.31
CA VAL A 112 -13.05 9.65 -3.97
C VAL A 112 -13.13 10.70 -2.87
N LYS A 113 -14.03 11.68 -3.02
CA LYS A 113 -14.24 12.74 -2.05
C LYS A 113 -14.75 12.21 -0.72
N GLU A 114 -15.74 11.31 -0.74
CA GLU A 114 -16.28 10.71 0.48
C GLU A 114 -15.20 9.94 1.25
N GLN A 115 -14.44 9.07 0.55
CA GLN A 115 -13.39 8.29 1.19
C GLN A 115 -12.25 9.16 1.71
N THR A 116 -11.83 10.16 0.93
CA THR A 116 -10.78 11.09 1.35
C THR A 116 -11.22 11.89 2.57
N MET A 117 -12.44 12.40 2.58
CA MET A 117 -12.93 13.18 3.73
C MET A 117 -13.09 12.32 4.98
N ASN A 118 -13.55 11.07 4.82
CA ASN A 118 -13.57 10.10 5.92
C ASN A 118 -12.17 9.81 6.47
N ALA A 119 -11.15 9.66 5.61
CA ALA A 119 -9.78 9.44 6.03
C ALA A 119 -9.21 10.65 6.78
N VAL A 120 -9.39 11.86 6.23
CA VAL A 120 -8.93 13.13 6.82
C VAL A 120 -9.54 13.35 8.20
N ILE A 121 -10.85 13.17 8.34
CA ILE A 121 -11.56 13.31 9.62
C ILE A 121 -11.06 12.28 10.63
N SER A 122 -10.90 11.01 10.20
CA SER A 122 -10.40 9.95 11.08
C SER A 122 -8.98 10.22 11.57
N GLN A 123 -8.11 10.71 10.68
CA GLN A 123 -6.75 11.09 11.03
C GLN A 123 -6.71 12.30 11.96
N GLU A 124 -7.59 13.29 11.79
CA GLU A 124 -7.69 14.44 12.70
C GLU A 124 -8.20 14.04 14.08
N ILE A 125 -9.26 13.23 14.16
CA ILE A 125 -9.77 12.69 15.42
C ILE A 125 -8.68 11.96 16.19
N LEU A 126 -7.93 11.10 15.49
CA LEU A 126 -6.86 10.34 16.12
C LEU A 126 -5.69 11.24 16.52
N ALA A 127 -5.34 12.25 15.72
CA ALA A 127 -4.33 13.24 16.09
C ALA A 127 -4.72 14.01 17.38
N GLN A 128 -5.99 14.38 17.54
CA GLN A 128 -6.50 15.02 18.75
C GLN A 128 -6.44 14.06 19.95
N GLU A 129 -6.76 12.78 19.77
CA GLU A 129 -6.63 11.77 20.84
C GLU A 129 -5.18 11.60 21.30
N LEU A 130 -4.23 11.53 20.35
CA LEU A 130 -2.80 11.47 20.65
C LEU A 130 -2.33 12.70 21.44
N GLU A 131 -2.79 13.90 21.05
CA GLU A 131 -2.49 15.16 21.74
C GLU A 131 -3.08 15.18 23.16
N ASN A 132 -4.35 14.77 23.31
CA ASN A 132 -5.03 14.68 24.61
C ASN A 132 -4.33 13.71 25.57
N LYS A 133 -3.73 12.64 25.04
CA LYS A 133 -2.94 11.67 25.82
C LYS A 133 -1.47 12.07 26.02
N GLY A 134 -1.03 13.18 25.42
CA GLY A 134 0.34 13.66 25.53
C GLY A 134 1.37 12.73 24.88
N ILE A 135 0.98 12.04 23.81
CA ILE A 135 1.86 11.12 23.07
C ILE A 135 2.72 11.94 22.09
N GLU A 136 4.03 11.85 22.27
CA GLU A 136 5.01 12.62 21.48
C GLU A 136 6.02 11.69 20.80
N ALA A 137 6.32 11.99 19.53
CA ALA A 137 7.42 11.36 18.81
C ALA A 137 8.72 12.12 19.08
N LYS A 138 9.77 11.39 19.47
CA LYS A 138 11.08 12.00 19.68
C LYS A 138 11.75 12.25 18.33
N GLU A 139 12.41 13.39 18.20
CA GLU A 139 13.15 13.77 16.99
C GLU A 139 14.17 12.70 16.56
N ALA A 140 14.84 12.06 17.53
CA ALA A 140 15.76 10.96 17.25
C ALA A 140 15.06 9.76 16.59
N ASP A 141 13.88 9.38 17.07
CA ASP A 141 13.12 8.26 16.51
C ASP A 141 12.60 8.58 15.10
N ILE A 142 12.18 9.84 14.86
CA ILE A 142 11.76 10.33 13.55
C ILE A 142 12.93 10.27 12.55
N ASN A 143 14.08 10.84 12.92
CA ASN A 143 15.27 10.86 12.07
C ASN A 143 15.75 9.44 11.78
N ASP A 144 15.77 8.56 12.79
CA ASP A 144 16.17 7.16 12.60
C ASP A 144 15.26 6.41 11.63
N GLN A 145 13.93 6.66 11.67
CA GLN A 145 12.99 6.04 10.74
C GLN A 145 13.12 6.60 9.32
N VAL A 146 13.30 7.91 9.16
CA VAL A 146 13.54 8.53 7.84
C VAL A 146 14.85 8.03 7.23
N GLU A 147 15.92 7.90 8.02
CA GLU A 147 17.19 7.37 7.51
C GLU A 147 17.08 5.89 7.12
N LYS A 148 16.33 5.08 7.86
CA LYS A 148 16.00 3.70 7.43
C LYS A 148 15.20 3.69 6.14
N PHE A 149 14.22 4.57 6.01
CA PHE A 149 13.42 4.68 4.80
C PHE A 149 14.27 5.08 3.59
N LYS A 150 15.13 6.09 3.73
CA LYS A 150 16.14 6.49 2.73
C LYS A 150 17.10 5.35 2.37
N GLY A 151 17.45 4.51 3.35
CA GLY A 151 18.31 3.34 3.15
C GLY A 151 17.75 2.27 2.20
N ASN A 152 16.47 2.33 1.84
CA ASN A 152 15.88 1.47 0.81
C ASN A 152 16.25 1.88 -0.63
N PHE A 153 16.85 3.07 -0.80
CA PHE A 153 17.23 3.60 -2.11
C PHE A 153 18.75 3.57 -2.27
N GLU A 154 19.23 3.25 -3.48
CA GLU A 154 20.67 3.19 -3.75
C GLU A 154 21.28 4.60 -3.80
N THR A 155 20.47 5.61 -4.13
CA THR A 155 20.91 7.00 -4.28
C THR A 155 19.87 7.99 -3.74
N ASP A 156 20.36 9.15 -3.28
CA ASP A 156 19.52 10.30 -2.88
C ASP A 156 18.59 10.77 -4.01
N LYS A 157 19.03 10.63 -5.27
CA LYS A 157 18.18 10.94 -6.43
C LYS A 157 16.97 10.02 -6.51
N GLN A 158 17.15 8.71 -6.36
CA GLN A 158 16.03 7.75 -6.40
C GLN A 158 15.04 8.01 -5.26
N TYR A 159 15.54 8.34 -4.06
CA TYR A 159 14.70 8.73 -2.93
C TYR A 159 13.86 9.99 -3.24
N LYS A 160 14.49 11.04 -3.78
CA LYS A 160 13.79 12.28 -4.14
C LYS A 160 12.81 12.09 -5.29
N ASP A 161 13.18 11.28 -6.29
CA ASP A 161 12.28 10.94 -7.39
C ASP A 161 11.05 10.18 -6.86
N TYR A 162 11.24 9.26 -5.90
CA TYR A 162 10.14 8.54 -5.25
C TYR A 162 9.21 9.47 -4.47
N LEU A 163 9.76 10.39 -3.67
CA LEU A 163 8.96 11.40 -2.98
C LEU A 163 8.18 12.29 -3.96
N ALA A 164 8.81 12.70 -5.07
CA ALA A 164 8.14 13.48 -6.11
C ALA A 164 7.00 12.70 -6.79
N GLN A 165 7.16 11.40 -7.00
CA GLN A 165 6.08 10.53 -7.52
C GLN A 165 4.88 10.45 -6.58
N LEU A 166 5.11 10.59 -5.27
CA LEU A 166 4.06 10.66 -4.25
C LEU A 166 3.58 12.09 -3.97
N ASN A 167 4.05 13.08 -4.74
CA ASN A 167 3.89 14.52 -4.49
C ASN A 167 4.08 14.88 -3.00
N LEU A 168 5.14 14.33 -2.39
CA LEU A 168 5.43 14.47 -0.97
C LEU A 168 6.75 15.23 -0.80
N SER A 169 6.74 16.26 0.06
CA SER A 169 7.97 16.94 0.47
C SER A 169 8.70 16.22 1.61
N GLU A 170 9.97 16.55 1.83
CA GLU A 170 10.73 16.04 2.98
C GLU A 170 10.06 16.41 4.32
N SER A 171 9.46 17.61 4.41
CA SER A 171 8.79 18.08 5.62
C SER A 171 7.53 17.27 5.91
N GLU A 172 6.71 17.01 4.89
CA GLU A 172 5.51 16.20 5.03
C GLU A 172 5.84 14.74 5.34
N LEU A 173 6.94 14.20 4.77
CA LEU A 173 7.43 12.88 5.16
C LEU A 173 7.79 12.84 6.66
N LEU A 174 8.50 13.84 7.16
CA LEU A 174 8.86 13.92 8.58
C LEU A 174 7.62 13.99 9.48
N GLU A 175 6.61 14.76 9.08
CA GLU A 175 5.34 14.86 9.79
C GLU A 175 4.57 13.53 9.78
N GLN A 176 4.53 12.84 8.63
CA GLN A 176 3.92 11.52 8.50
C GLN A 176 4.62 10.49 9.39
N VAL A 177 5.95 10.44 9.36
CA VAL A 177 6.74 9.53 10.21
C VAL A 177 6.52 9.84 11.69
N ALA A 178 6.48 11.13 12.08
CA ALA A 178 6.18 11.53 13.44
C ALA A 178 4.78 11.09 13.87
N TYR A 179 3.78 11.23 12.99
CA TYR A 179 2.43 10.76 13.22
C TYR A 179 2.39 9.23 13.40
N ASP A 180 3.00 8.47 12.49
CA ASP A 180 3.04 7.00 12.53
C ASP A 180 3.69 6.48 13.82
N ILE A 181 4.78 7.12 14.27
CA ILE A 181 5.42 6.78 15.55
C ILE A 181 4.45 6.99 16.73
N LYS A 182 3.71 8.10 16.76
CA LYS A 182 2.73 8.36 17.83
C LYS A 182 1.60 7.34 17.81
N ILE A 183 1.11 6.96 16.62
CA ILE A 183 0.10 5.92 16.46
C ILE A 183 0.61 4.58 17.00
N GLN A 184 1.83 4.19 16.64
CA GLN A 184 2.42 2.95 17.11
C GLN A 184 2.56 2.96 18.65
N GLN A 185 3.03 4.06 19.23
CA GLN A 185 3.11 4.22 20.68
C GLN A 185 1.73 4.14 21.36
N TYR A 186 0.72 4.76 20.76
CA TYR A 186 -0.66 4.70 21.23
C TYR A 186 -1.19 3.27 21.22
N ILE A 187 -1.04 2.56 20.11
CA ILE A 187 -1.44 1.16 20.00
C ILE A 187 -0.72 0.33 21.06
N ASP A 188 0.59 0.47 21.22
CA ASP A 188 1.36 -0.34 22.17
C ASP A 188 1.08 -0.01 23.65
N THR A 189 0.61 1.21 23.94
CA THR A 189 0.31 1.64 25.31
C THR A 189 -1.14 1.37 25.71
N GLU A 190 -2.08 1.62 24.81
CA GLU A 190 -3.52 1.63 25.10
C GLU A 190 -4.22 0.35 24.65
N MET A 191 -3.66 -0.34 23.65
CA MET A 191 -4.18 -1.63 23.22
C MET A 191 -3.34 -2.69 23.92
N GLU A 192 -3.89 -3.23 25.02
CA GLU A 192 -3.32 -4.36 25.77
C GLU A 192 -2.73 -5.41 24.82
N SER A 193 -1.68 -6.11 25.27
CA SER A 193 -1.06 -7.17 24.48
C SER A 193 -2.16 -8.09 23.99
N VAL A 194 -2.37 -8.08 22.68
CA VAL A 194 -3.34 -8.94 22.06
C VAL A 194 -2.81 -10.36 22.18
N GLU A 195 -3.32 -11.11 23.17
CA GLU A 195 -3.01 -12.53 23.31
C GLU A 195 -3.82 -13.30 22.27
N VAL A 196 -3.15 -13.64 21.17
CA VAL A 196 -3.68 -14.57 20.19
C VAL A 196 -3.58 -15.98 20.76
N SER A 197 -4.69 -16.71 20.83
CA SER A 197 -4.71 -18.07 21.38
C SER A 197 -4.15 -19.08 20.37
N ASP A 198 -3.70 -20.24 20.85
CA ASP A 198 -3.25 -21.33 19.98
C ASP A 198 -4.39 -21.81 19.06
N GLN A 199 -5.63 -21.79 19.55
CA GLN A 199 -6.81 -22.11 18.76
C GLN A 199 -7.01 -21.14 17.59
N ASP A 200 -6.82 -19.83 17.81
CA ASP A 200 -6.96 -18.84 16.72
C ASP A 200 -5.90 -19.05 15.64
N VAL A 201 -4.69 -19.49 16.03
CA VAL A 201 -3.60 -19.81 15.10
C VAL A 201 -3.94 -21.08 14.30
N GLU A 202 -4.43 -22.12 14.96
CA GLU A 202 -4.88 -23.36 14.30
C GLU A 202 -6.03 -23.08 13.32
N ASP A 203 -7.05 -22.34 13.73
CA ASP A 203 -8.21 -22.01 12.90
C ASP A 203 -7.81 -21.19 11.67
N TYR A 204 -6.92 -20.20 11.85
CA TYR A 204 -6.41 -19.39 10.74
C TYR A 204 -5.56 -20.23 9.78
N TYR A 205 -4.73 -21.14 10.30
CA TYR A 205 -3.93 -22.05 9.47
C TYR A 205 -4.80 -23.03 8.67
N GLU A 206 -5.86 -23.57 9.27
CA GLU A 206 -6.85 -24.40 8.57
C GLU A 206 -7.54 -23.61 7.46
N GLN A 207 -7.94 -22.37 7.73
CA GLN A 207 -8.52 -21.49 6.72
C GLN A 207 -7.55 -21.23 5.56
N LEU A 208 -6.28 -20.94 5.83
CA LEU A 208 -5.24 -20.79 4.79
C LEU A 208 -5.08 -22.07 3.96
N SER A 209 -4.97 -23.21 4.63
CA SER A 209 -4.83 -24.52 3.98
C SER A 209 -6.04 -24.89 3.10
N SER A 210 -7.23 -24.44 3.50
CA SER A 210 -8.48 -24.69 2.76
C SER A 210 -8.61 -23.88 1.46
N GLN A 211 -7.90 -22.75 1.35
CA GLN A 211 -7.95 -21.87 0.17
C GLN A 211 -7.17 -22.43 -1.04
N GLY A 212 -6.46 -23.54 -0.85
CA GLY A 212 -5.66 -24.21 -1.86
C GLY A 212 -4.27 -23.59 -2.01
N GLY A 213 -3.30 -24.43 -2.36
CA GLY A 213 -1.88 -24.07 -2.40
C GLY A 213 -1.05 -24.92 -1.45
N GLU A 214 0.26 -24.91 -1.66
CA GLU A 214 1.21 -25.59 -0.78
C GLU A 214 1.53 -24.64 0.38
N VAL A 215 0.91 -24.88 1.55
CA VAL A 215 1.16 -24.11 2.77
C VAL A 215 2.24 -24.84 3.58
N PRO A 216 3.29 -24.15 4.06
CA PRO A 216 4.30 -24.75 4.95
C PRO A 216 3.67 -25.31 6.23
N GLU A 217 4.36 -26.23 6.90
CA GLU A 217 3.85 -26.83 8.14
C GLU A 217 3.56 -25.77 9.21
N LEU A 218 2.49 -25.94 9.99
CA LEU A 218 2.07 -24.98 11.02
C LEU A 218 3.23 -24.55 11.92
N SER A 219 4.08 -25.47 12.36
CA SER A 219 5.24 -25.16 13.22
C SER A 219 6.25 -24.19 12.59
N GLU A 220 6.30 -24.10 11.25
CA GLU A 220 7.20 -23.19 10.54
C GLU A 220 6.64 -21.77 10.45
N VAL A 221 5.29 -21.64 10.44
CA VAL A 221 4.59 -20.38 10.22
C VAL A 221 3.83 -19.87 11.46
N GLU A 222 3.77 -20.64 12.55
CA GLU A 222 2.98 -20.34 13.76
C GLU A 222 3.26 -18.93 14.28
N SER A 223 4.55 -18.56 14.39
CA SER A 223 4.95 -17.24 14.88
C SER A 223 4.47 -16.11 13.96
N GLN A 224 4.53 -16.32 12.64
CA GLN A 224 4.09 -15.33 11.65
C GLN A 224 2.57 -15.20 11.65
N ILE A 225 1.84 -16.31 11.76
CA ILE A 225 0.38 -16.31 11.91
C ILE A 225 -0.01 -15.56 13.18
N ARG A 226 0.66 -15.82 14.31
CA ARG A 226 0.38 -15.15 15.57
C ARG A 226 0.61 -13.64 15.48
N GLU A 227 1.71 -13.21 14.86
CA GLU A 227 1.99 -11.79 14.63
C GLU A 227 0.94 -11.13 13.72
N GLN A 228 0.57 -11.81 12.63
CA GLN A 228 -0.45 -11.35 11.68
C GLN A 228 -1.82 -11.20 12.35
N LEU A 229 -2.23 -12.17 13.17
CA LEU A 229 -3.48 -12.12 13.91
C LEU A 229 -3.45 -11.02 14.98
N ALA A 230 -2.33 -10.86 15.69
CA ALA A 230 -2.19 -9.79 16.67
C ALA A 230 -2.29 -8.41 16.00
N SER A 231 -1.67 -8.23 14.83
CA SER A 231 -1.74 -7.01 14.03
C SER A 231 -3.17 -6.73 13.56
N GLN A 232 -3.87 -7.73 13.04
CA GLN A 232 -5.28 -7.60 12.63
C GLN A 232 -6.17 -7.18 13.81
N GLN A 233 -6.05 -7.84 14.96
CA GLN A 233 -6.85 -7.52 16.14
C GLN A 233 -6.53 -6.11 16.69
N LYS A 234 -5.25 -5.69 16.69
CA LYS A 234 -4.86 -4.30 17.01
C LYS A 234 -5.53 -3.31 16.04
N SER A 235 -5.51 -3.59 14.74
CA SER A 235 -6.17 -2.77 13.72
C SER A 235 -7.68 -2.68 13.95
N THR A 236 -8.35 -3.79 14.28
CA THR A 236 -9.78 -3.81 14.61
C THR A 236 -10.08 -2.91 15.82
N LYS A 237 -9.34 -3.06 16.92
CA LYS A 237 -9.51 -2.23 18.12
C LYS A 237 -9.26 -0.74 17.83
N LEU A 238 -8.27 -0.41 17.01
CA LEU A 238 -8.01 0.97 16.59
C LEU A 238 -9.21 1.55 15.83
N ASN A 239 -9.73 0.81 14.86
CA ASN A 239 -10.88 1.24 14.07
C ASN A 239 -12.15 1.40 14.91
N GLU A 240 -12.40 0.49 15.86
CA GLU A 240 -13.48 0.63 16.84
C GLU A 240 -13.32 1.91 17.66
N LYS A 241 -12.10 2.18 18.16
CA LYS A 241 -11.82 3.39 18.91
C LYS A 241 -11.99 4.67 18.08
N ILE A 242 -11.54 4.68 16.83
CA ILE A 242 -11.77 5.80 15.90
C ILE A 242 -13.26 6.04 15.71
N LYS A 243 -14.05 4.97 15.56
CA LYS A 243 -15.50 5.07 15.42
C LYS A 243 -16.15 5.67 16.68
N GLU A 244 -15.78 5.21 17.87
CA GLU A 244 -16.25 5.79 19.13
C GLU A 244 -15.93 7.28 19.22
N LEU A 245 -14.67 7.66 18.96
CA LEU A 245 -14.24 9.05 18.99
C LEU A 245 -14.97 9.91 17.94
N LYS A 246 -15.29 9.35 16.77
CA LYS A 246 -16.07 10.02 15.72
C LYS A 246 -17.51 10.25 16.12
N GLU A 247 -18.13 9.33 16.87
CA GLU A 247 -19.49 9.51 17.40
C GLU A 247 -19.55 10.59 18.50
N GLU A 248 -18.45 10.83 19.21
CA GLU A 248 -18.33 11.85 20.26
C GLU A 248 -17.90 13.23 19.72
N ALA A 249 -17.28 13.28 18.54
CA ALA A 249 -16.73 14.50 17.97
C ALA A 249 -17.80 15.40 17.33
N GLU A 250 -17.60 16.72 17.44
CA GLU A 250 -18.33 17.71 16.66
C GLU A 250 -17.64 17.86 15.30
N ILE A 251 -18.29 17.40 14.23
CA ILE A 251 -17.71 17.36 12.87
C ILE A 251 -18.57 18.18 11.94
N GLU A 252 -17.96 19.13 11.24
CA GLU A 252 -18.58 19.91 10.16
C GLU A 252 -17.72 19.81 8.90
N THR A 253 -18.24 19.20 7.83
CA THR A 253 -17.60 19.18 6.52
C THR A 253 -17.99 20.44 5.73
N LEU A 254 -17.02 21.09 5.10
CA LEU A 254 -17.20 22.39 4.44
C LEU A 254 -17.11 22.33 2.91
N ILE A 255 -16.71 21.19 2.35
CA ILE A 255 -16.60 20.96 0.91
C ILE A 255 -17.55 19.87 0.42
#